data_AF-A0A524PA58-F1
#
_entry.id   AF-A0A524PA58-F1
#
_cell.length_a   1.000
_cell.length_b   1.000
_cell.length_c   1.000
_cell.angle_alpha   90.00
_cell.angle_beta   90.00
_cell.angle_gamma   90.00
#
_symmetry.space_group_name_H-M   'P 1'
#
loop_
_entity.id
_entity.type
_entity.pdbx_description
1 polymer ?
#
loop_
_entity_poly.entity_id
_entity_poly.type
_entity_poly.pdbx_seq_one_letter_code
_entity_poly.pdbx_strand_id
1 'polypeptide(L)'
;CYTETDGPCSRQTVGVATTLDALEDTVRSECRDGDGPLSVDALVARLQVSCEFETASIAARVFGGPHGAAWRGAHPTTAHDCMTVPHRVLTDLLDTTMSERNECLAGATCNASALELYERSSVDRAIADIVASCDYLSLIVALEPDEYVNRTMKQLDCLTAISHASSEPLRLSCGPDVVTRDPPPAPGANGYMKVVLDSDEYGTRCGGDAPHYPANNPYAFHIKLAPEGYPVENVLIYLEGGGACVFGEDVTAGCYSAYVADPSLFEAQNSAPHTFGIMSESPSVSPFANWTKVYVEYCTQDLHMGGGTTNHYDDVNFTVHRYGAINLRTALRYVRDLLWKELDARGGEGYRPDRIRALFGGFSAGGWGALYNYHWVLDDLQWPHTAAFPDSALALDNIHNGAWNLRFLAGTYVLDGPELYNWAAKKNQPPYCFGPPCVIGPTLLQAHAPRLKAVPEQQYMVLSNQNDEFGQMQTTFFDRATTFEQGRVNWINAARQAYCDTKDLNGVRYFLMPFPQTLHSTSMDDYYLTQVPVDGETMNSWLGSAFINPDGVVDRVEEGTLVATYPGVNPFPCNLP
;
A
#
# COMPACT_ATOMS: atom_id res chain seq x y z
N CYS A 1 0.25 -11.77 24.63
CA CYS A 1 -0.73 -10.67 24.46
C CYS A 1 -2.02 -11.15 23.81
N TYR A 2 -2.09 -11.50 22.52
CA TYR A 2 -3.38 -11.96 21.93
C TYR A 2 -4.07 -13.07 22.73
N THR A 3 -3.33 -14.07 23.18
CA THR A 3 -3.84 -15.17 24.02
C THR A 3 -4.26 -14.78 25.44
N GLU A 4 -3.76 -13.66 25.96
CA GLU A 4 -3.94 -13.24 27.36
C GLU A 4 -4.89 -12.05 27.51
N THR A 5 -4.92 -11.18 26.50
CA THR A 5 -5.57 -9.86 26.54
C THR A 5 -6.43 -9.59 25.30
N ASP A 6 -6.58 -10.55 24.38
CA ASP A 6 -7.34 -10.41 23.12
C ASP A 6 -6.92 -9.22 22.25
N GLY A 7 -5.63 -8.86 22.31
CA GLY A 7 -5.09 -7.71 21.59
C GLY A 7 -3.57 -7.72 21.46
N PRO A 8 -3.02 -6.76 20.68
CA PRO A 8 -1.58 -6.63 20.47
C PRO A 8 -0.88 -6.24 21.78
N CYS A 9 0.42 -6.54 21.87
CA CYS A 9 1.23 -6.00 22.95
C CYS A 9 1.39 -4.48 22.79
N SER A 10 1.45 -3.77 23.91
CA SER A 10 1.90 -2.37 23.91
C SER A 10 3.37 -2.30 24.34
N ARG A 11 4.04 -1.19 24.04
CA ARG A 11 5.40 -0.92 24.54
C ARG A 11 5.51 -0.98 26.08
N GLN A 12 4.39 -0.77 26.78
CA GLN A 12 4.31 -0.83 28.24
C GLN A 12 4.08 -2.23 28.79
N THR A 13 3.81 -3.23 27.95
CA THR A 13 3.71 -4.62 28.38
C THR A 13 5.04 -5.03 29.02
N VAL A 14 5.00 -5.55 30.26
CA VAL A 14 6.20 -5.81 31.08
C VAL A 14 7.29 -6.58 30.32
N GLY A 15 6.91 -7.65 29.61
CA GLY A 15 7.87 -8.43 28.80
C GLY A 15 8.50 -7.64 27.66
N VAL A 16 7.73 -6.78 26.99
CA VAL A 16 8.23 -5.91 25.90
C VAL A 16 9.16 -4.85 26.46
N ALA A 17 8.73 -4.11 27.49
CA ALA A 17 9.55 -3.08 28.13
C ALA A 17 10.89 -3.65 28.63
N THR A 18 10.85 -4.80 29.32
CA THR A 18 12.06 -5.45 29.85
C THR A 18 13.04 -5.83 28.73
N THR A 19 12.55 -6.33 27.59
CA THR A 19 13.40 -6.68 26.45
C THR A 19 14.02 -5.45 25.79
N LEU A 20 13.28 -4.35 25.66
CA LEU A 20 13.78 -3.11 25.07
C LEU A 20 14.79 -2.40 25.97
N ASP A 21 14.60 -2.46 27.29
CA ASP A 21 15.56 -1.96 28.28
C ASP A 21 16.85 -2.79 28.23
N ALA A 22 16.74 -4.12 28.15
CA ALA A 22 17.91 -4.99 28.02
C ALA A 22 18.68 -4.77 26.72
N LEU A 23 17.99 -4.51 25.61
CA LEU A 23 18.58 -4.13 24.33
C LEU A 23 19.37 -2.82 24.47
N GLU A 24 18.77 -1.81 25.09
CA GLU A 24 19.42 -0.52 25.36
C GLU A 24 20.67 -0.67 26.22
N ASP A 25 20.57 -1.39 27.35
CA ASP A 25 21.69 -1.63 28.26
C ASP A 25 22.86 -2.31 27.54
N THR A 26 22.57 -3.30 26.68
CA THR A 26 23.57 -4.03 25.90
C THR A 26 24.28 -3.11 24.91
N VAL A 27 23.53 -2.30 24.14
CA VAL A 27 24.13 -1.37 23.17
C VAL A 27 24.99 -0.33 23.89
N ARG A 28 24.53 0.19 25.04
CA ARG A 28 25.28 1.18 25.81
C ARG A 28 26.53 0.62 26.49
N SER A 29 26.55 -0.68 26.82
CA SER A 29 27.73 -1.32 27.38
C SER A 29 28.82 -1.56 26.33
N GLU A 30 28.41 -1.99 25.13
CA GLU A 30 29.33 -2.43 24.07
C GLU A 30 29.72 -1.32 23.08
N CYS A 31 28.87 -0.32 22.86
CA CYS A 31 29.12 0.72 21.85
C CYS A 31 29.53 2.07 22.47
N ARG A 32 30.27 2.85 21.68
CA ARG A 32 30.69 4.23 21.96
C ARG A 32 30.38 5.13 20.76
N ASP A 33 30.13 6.41 21.04
CA ASP A 33 29.99 7.40 19.98
C ASP A 33 31.26 7.46 19.14
N GLY A 34 31.11 7.34 17.82
CA GLY A 34 32.22 7.26 16.86
C GLY A 34 32.60 5.84 16.42
N ASP A 35 32.04 4.79 17.03
CA ASP A 35 32.23 3.40 16.57
C ASP A 35 31.54 3.12 15.23
N GLY A 36 30.54 3.94 14.87
CA GLY A 36 29.76 3.80 13.65
C GLY A 36 29.18 5.12 13.14
N PRO A 37 28.33 5.07 12.11
CA PRO A 37 27.75 6.27 11.49
C PRO A 37 26.69 6.96 12.36
N LEU A 38 26.19 6.29 13.40
CA LEU A 38 25.17 6.80 14.32
C LEU A 38 25.76 7.05 15.71
N SER A 39 25.15 7.97 16.45
CA SER A 39 25.35 8.03 17.91
C SER A 39 24.77 6.78 18.58
N VAL A 40 25.23 6.49 19.80
CA VAL A 40 24.70 5.37 20.60
C VAL A 40 23.19 5.55 20.84
N ASP A 41 22.73 6.76 21.12
CA ASP A 41 21.30 7.05 21.32
C ASP A 41 20.47 6.79 20.06
N ALA A 42 20.97 7.22 18.90
CA ALA A 42 20.31 6.98 17.61
C ALA A 42 20.26 5.47 17.27
N LEU A 43 21.33 4.73 17.56
CA LEU A 43 21.40 3.28 17.37
C LEU A 43 20.41 2.55 18.29
N VAL A 44 20.35 2.90 19.58
CA VAL A 44 19.36 2.35 20.52
C VAL A 44 17.94 2.59 20.01
N ALA A 45 17.61 3.82 19.64
CA ALA A 45 16.28 4.18 19.16
C ALA A 45 15.92 3.40 17.87
N ARG A 46 16.85 3.27 16.92
CA ARG A 46 16.69 2.48 15.71
C ARG A 46 16.38 1.02 16.02
N LEU A 47 17.20 0.38 16.84
CA LEU A 47 17.04 -1.05 17.15
C LEU A 47 15.76 -1.33 17.94
N GLN A 48 15.40 -0.47 18.90
CA GLN A 48 14.13 -0.59 19.63
C GLN A 48 12.92 -0.48 18.69
N VAL A 49 12.89 0.53 17.81
CA VAL A 49 11.79 0.72 16.85
C VAL A 49 11.68 -0.47 15.90
N SER A 50 12.79 -0.93 15.34
CA SER A 50 12.78 -2.08 14.42
C SER A 50 12.36 -3.37 15.10
N CYS A 51 12.81 -3.61 16.33
CA CYS A 51 12.38 -4.78 17.12
C CYS A 51 10.86 -4.78 17.35
N GLU A 52 10.31 -3.64 17.77
CA GLU A 52 8.87 -3.48 18.02
C GLU A 52 8.06 -3.67 16.74
N PHE A 53 8.42 -2.97 15.68
CA PHE A 53 7.62 -2.93 14.45
C PHE A 53 7.68 -4.27 13.73
N GLU A 54 8.84 -4.91 13.60
CA GLU A 54 8.94 -6.18 12.89
C GLU A 54 8.17 -7.29 13.59
N THR A 55 8.24 -7.33 14.93
CA THR A 55 7.46 -8.28 15.74
C THR A 55 5.97 -8.02 15.62
N ALA A 56 5.53 -6.76 15.67
CA ALA A 56 4.13 -6.37 15.51
C ALA A 56 3.61 -6.75 14.11
N SER A 57 4.38 -6.54 13.06
CA SER A 57 4.03 -6.88 11.67
C SER A 57 3.88 -8.37 11.46
N ILE A 58 4.79 -9.20 12.01
CA ILE A 58 4.68 -10.67 11.95
C ILE A 58 3.38 -11.13 12.61
N ALA A 59 3.08 -10.63 13.81
CA ALA A 59 1.84 -10.96 14.51
C ALA A 59 0.61 -10.49 13.72
N ALA A 60 0.60 -9.25 13.23
CA ALA A 60 -0.53 -8.67 12.50
C ALA A 60 -0.93 -9.49 11.26
N ARG A 61 0.01 -10.15 10.58
CA ARG A 61 -0.29 -10.98 9.39
C ARG A 61 -1.19 -12.17 9.70
N VAL A 62 -1.03 -12.80 10.88
CA VAL A 62 -1.77 -14.03 11.22
C VAL A 62 -2.93 -13.81 12.17
N PHE A 63 -2.93 -12.73 12.96
CA PHE A 63 -4.03 -12.40 13.87
C PHE A 63 -5.12 -11.52 13.22
N GLY A 64 -4.97 -11.14 11.95
CA GLY A 64 -5.93 -10.31 11.22
C GLY A 64 -5.75 -8.82 11.52
N GLY A 65 -4.53 -8.31 11.31
CA GLY A 65 -4.13 -6.94 11.56
C GLY A 65 -3.74 -6.67 13.03
N PRO A 66 -3.23 -5.47 13.33
CA PRO A 66 -2.81 -5.08 14.68
C PRO A 66 -3.99 -5.10 15.66
N HIS A 67 -5.21 -4.86 15.16
CA HIS A 67 -6.42 -4.93 15.95
C HIS A 67 -6.94 -6.38 16.14
N GLY A 68 -6.30 -7.42 15.59
CA GLY A 68 -6.67 -8.81 15.85
C GLY A 68 -8.04 -9.24 15.33
N ALA A 69 -8.44 -8.81 14.14
CA ALA A 69 -9.81 -9.06 13.63
C ALA A 69 -10.10 -10.55 13.45
N ALA A 70 -9.14 -11.31 12.89
CA ALA A 70 -9.29 -12.74 12.68
C ALA A 70 -9.29 -13.47 14.04
N TRP A 71 -8.42 -13.05 14.97
CA TRP A 71 -8.35 -13.61 16.32
C TRP A 71 -9.69 -13.55 17.07
N ARG A 72 -10.32 -12.37 17.13
CA ARG A 72 -11.58 -12.18 17.89
C ARG A 72 -12.77 -12.99 17.34
N GLY A 73 -12.72 -13.39 16.07
CA GLY A 73 -13.77 -14.17 15.42
C GLY A 73 -13.47 -15.67 15.36
N ALA A 74 -12.30 -16.13 15.80
CA ALA A 74 -11.84 -17.49 15.59
C ALA A 74 -12.44 -18.48 16.61
N HIS A 75 -12.81 -19.67 16.12
CA HIS A 75 -13.06 -20.81 17.00
C HIS A 75 -11.76 -21.21 17.71
N PRO A 76 -11.79 -21.69 18.98
CA PRO A 76 -10.57 -21.99 19.74
C PRO A 76 -9.56 -22.91 19.03
N THR A 77 -10.03 -23.90 18.27
CA THR A 77 -9.16 -24.78 17.46
C THR A 77 -8.48 -24.00 16.34
N THR A 78 -9.21 -23.20 15.58
CA THR A 78 -8.65 -22.35 14.51
C THR A 78 -7.70 -21.30 15.08
N ALA A 79 -8.04 -20.69 16.21
CA ALA A 79 -7.19 -19.74 16.91
C ALA A 79 -5.84 -20.38 17.31
N HIS A 80 -5.88 -21.61 17.81
CA HIS A 80 -4.67 -22.36 18.14
C HIS A 80 -3.89 -22.75 16.87
N ASP A 81 -4.52 -23.54 16.00
CA ASP A 81 -3.89 -24.26 14.89
C ASP A 81 -3.50 -23.34 13.73
N CYS A 82 -4.28 -22.30 13.44
CA CYS A 82 -4.07 -21.40 12.31
C CYS A 82 -3.49 -20.03 12.68
N MET A 83 -3.33 -19.72 13.98
CA MET A 83 -2.75 -18.44 14.40
C MET A 83 -1.58 -18.61 15.35
N THR A 84 -1.79 -19.24 16.51
CA THR A 84 -0.72 -19.36 17.51
C THR A 84 0.41 -20.29 17.08
N VAL A 85 0.09 -21.42 16.43
CA VAL A 85 1.11 -22.37 15.94
C VAL A 85 1.91 -21.75 14.79
N PRO A 86 1.30 -21.20 13.71
CA PRO A 86 2.06 -20.55 12.65
C PRO A 86 2.90 -19.36 13.14
N HIS A 87 2.38 -18.56 14.07
CA HIS A 87 3.15 -17.48 14.68
C HIS A 87 4.41 -18.02 15.39
N ARG A 88 4.26 -19.09 16.19
CA ARG A 88 5.40 -19.71 16.90
C ARG A 88 6.43 -20.29 15.93
N VAL A 89 5.99 -21.01 14.90
CA VAL A 89 6.90 -21.58 13.89
C VAL A 89 7.76 -20.49 13.26
N LEU A 90 7.18 -19.31 12.99
CA LEU A 90 7.92 -18.21 12.40
C LEU A 90 8.81 -17.45 13.38
N THR A 91 8.39 -17.28 14.64
CA THR A 91 9.29 -16.71 15.66
C THR A 91 10.50 -17.62 15.87
N ASP A 92 10.30 -18.94 15.90
CA ASP A 92 11.40 -19.91 16.02
C ASP A 92 12.33 -19.88 14.79
N LEU A 93 11.76 -19.79 13.57
CA LEU A 93 12.54 -19.61 12.34
C LEU A 93 13.35 -18.31 12.35
N LEU A 94 12.74 -17.20 12.79
CA LEU A 94 13.38 -15.90 12.87
C LEU A 94 14.54 -15.93 13.86
N ASP A 95 14.31 -16.40 15.07
CA ASP A 95 15.33 -16.45 16.13
C ASP A 95 16.53 -17.31 15.72
N THR A 96 16.25 -18.52 15.21
CA THR A 96 17.31 -19.44 14.77
C THR A 96 18.11 -18.87 13.61
N THR A 97 17.43 -18.34 12.58
CA THR A 97 18.11 -17.80 11.40
C THR A 97 18.87 -16.52 11.71
N MET A 98 18.34 -15.65 12.58
CA MET A 98 19.03 -14.44 13.03
C MET A 98 20.31 -14.81 13.80
N SER A 99 20.27 -15.83 14.65
CA SER A 99 21.46 -16.33 15.35
C SER A 99 22.54 -16.81 14.37
N GLU A 100 22.17 -17.63 13.38
CA GLU A 100 23.10 -18.15 12.37
C GLU A 100 23.69 -17.02 11.50
N ARG A 101 22.88 -16.03 11.12
CA ARG A 101 23.37 -14.83 10.40
C ARG A 101 24.36 -14.03 11.23
N ASN A 102 24.05 -13.80 12.52
CA ASN A 102 24.93 -13.07 13.44
C ASN A 102 26.26 -13.81 13.64
N GLU A 103 26.23 -15.13 13.83
CA GLU A 103 27.45 -15.95 13.93
C GLU A 103 28.28 -15.91 12.65
N CYS A 104 27.63 -15.95 11.48
CA CYS A 104 28.31 -15.82 10.20
C CYS A 104 29.01 -14.46 10.08
N LEU A 105 28.27 -13.37 10.32
CA LEU A 105 28.78 -12.00 10.18
C LEU A 105 29.86 -11.64 11.22
N ALA A 106 29.79 -12.21 12.43
CA ALA A 106 30.85 -12.07 13.43
C ALA A 106 32.11 -12.90 13.11
N GLY A 107 31.97 -13.96 12.31
CA GLY A 107 33.03 -14.90 11.98
C GLY A 107 33.94 -14.42 10.83
N ALA A 108 35.25 -14.71 10.94
CA ALA A 108 36.22 -14.38 9.89
C ALA A 108 36.06 -15.21 8.59
N THR A 109 35.22 -16.25 8.60
CA THR A 109 35.02 -17.19 7.49
C THR A 109 33.53 -17.49 7.27
N CYS A 110 32.70 -16.46 7.16
CA CYS A 110 31.29 -16.62 6.80
C CYS A 110 31.14 -17.33 5.45
N ASN A 111 30.51 -18.51 5.43
CA ASN A 111 30.18 -19.22 4.21
C ASN A 111 28.73 -18.94 3.82
N ALA A 112 28.52 -17.83 3.11
CA ALA A 112 27.18 -17.38 2.70
C ALA A 112 26.39 -18.45 1.93
N SER A 113 27.05 -19.23 1.08
CA SER A 113 26.37 -20.29 0.31
C SER A 113 25.90 -21.45 1.18
N ALA A 114 26.66 -21.82 2.23
CA ALA A 114 26.22 -22.83 3.17
C ALA A 114 25.05 -22.34 4.03
N LEU A 115 25.10 -21.07 4.45
CA LEU A 115 24.00 -20.44 5.18
C LEU A 115 22.73 -20.36 4.32
N GLU A 116 22.82 -19.98 3.05
CA GLU A 116 21.67 -19.94 2.13
C GLU A 116 21.00 -21.33 1.99
N LEU A 117 21.78 -22.41 1.93
CA LEU A 117 21.25 -23.78 1.89
C LEU A 117 20.55 -24.16 3.20
N TYR A 118 21.10 -23.76 4.34
CA TYR A 118 20.47 -23.94 5.65
C TYR A 118 19.15 -23.17 5.74
N GLU A 119 19.15 -21.88 5.36
CA GLU A 119 17.96 -21.03 5.37
C GLU A 119 16.86 -21.61 4.50
N ARG A 120 17.19 -22.08 3.28
CA ARG A 120 16.22 -22.74 2.39
C ARG A 120 15.62 -23.99 3.02
N SER A 121 16.43 -24.84 3.66
CA SER A 121 15.93 -26.02 4.35
C SER A 121 15.05 -25.68 5.56
N SER A 122 15.35 -24.60 6.28
CA SER A 122 14.56 -24.14 7.43
C SER A 122 13.25 -23.51 6.99
N VAL A 123 13.25 -22.77 5.88
CA VAL A 123 12.04 -22.26 5.20
C VAL A 123 11.14 -23.42 4.77
N ASP A 124 11.66 -24.44 4.07
CA ASP A 124 10.87 -25.59 3.63
C ASP A 124 10.21 -26.32 4.81
N ARG A 125 10.93 -26.45 5.92
CA ARG A 125 10.42 -27.06 7.16
C ARG A 125 9.32 -26.21 7.79
N ALA A 126 9.54 -24.90 7.92
CA ALA A 126 8.55 -23.99 8.49
C ALA A 126 7.25 -23.99 7.67
N ILE A 127 7.35 -24.01 6.33
CA ILE A 127 6.19 -24.14 5.44
C ILE A 127 5.45 -25.46 5.74
N ALA A 128 6.18 -26.58 5.79
CA ALA A 128 5.58 -27.89 6.06
C ALA A 128 4.90 -27.96 7.44
N ASP A 129 5.50 -27.36 8.47
CA ASP A 129 4.94 -27.32 9.83
C ASP A 129 3.68 -26.46 9.89
N ILE A 130 3.66 -25.30 9.20
CA ILE A 130 2.47 -24.46 9.09
C ILE A 130 1.36 -25.23 8.35
N VAL A 131 1.66 -25.83 7.20
CA VAL A 131 0.67 -26.63 6.42
C VAL A 131 0.13 -27.78 7.25
N ALA A 132 0.97 -28.47 8.03
CA ALA A 132 0.54 -29.56 8.90
C ALA A 132 -0.39 -29.09 10.02
N SER A 133 -0.21 -27.86 10.50
CA SER A 133 -1.09 -27.25 11.51
C SER A 133 -2.38 -26.66 10.92
N CYS A 134 -2.30 -26.02 9.75
CA CYS A 134 -3.39 -25.29 9.11
C CYS A 134 -3.20 -25.25 7.59
N ASP A 135 -3.83 -26.20 6.89
CA ASP A 135 -3.82 -26.31 5.43
C ASP A 135 -4.82 -25.35 4.74
N TYR A 136 -5.53 -24.52 5.51
CA TYR A 136 -6.49 -23.53 5.02
C TYR A 136 -6.21 -22.11 5.53
N LEU A 137 -4.95 -21.78 5.83
CA LEU A 137 -4.55 -20.48 6.37
C LEU A 137 -5.04 -19.30 5.51
N SER A 138 -5.02 -19.45 4.19
CA SER A 138 -5.47 -18.41 3.25
C SER A 138 -6.98 -18.13 3.30
N LEU A 139 -7.78 -19.04 3.86
CA LEU A 139 -9.20 -18.79 4.14
C LEU A 139 -9.41 -17.97 5.42
N ILE A 140 -8.40 -17.90 6.29
CA ILE A 140 -8.48 -17.21 7.59
C ILE A 140 -7.89 -15.80 7.51
N VAL A 141 -6.76 -15.63 6.82
CA VAL A 141 -6.03 -14.35 6.75
C VAL A 141 -5.56 -13.95 5.35
N ALA A 142 -6.06 -14.61 4.30
CA ALA A 142 -5.63 -14.36 2.91
C ALA A 142 -4.11 -14.44 2.70
N LEU A 143 -3.44 -15.33 3.41
CA LEU A 143 -2.02 -15.63 3.20
C LEU A 143 -1.83 -17.12 3.07
N GLU A 144 -1.13 -17.53 2.03
CA GLU A 144 -0.64 -18.90 1.91
C GLU A 144 0.57 -19.12 2.85
N PRO A 145 0.79 -20.35 3.35
CA PRO A 145 1.91 -20.65 4.25
C PRO A 145 3.29 -20.24 3.72
N ASP A 146 3.56 -20.50 2.43
CA ASP A 146 4.81 -20.12 1.77
C ASP A 146 4.98 -18.61 1.68
N GLU A 147 3.91 -17.87 1.39
CA GLU A 147 3.94 -16.42 1.35
C GLU A 147 4.17 -15.81 2.74
N TYR A 148 3.60 -16.41 3.78
CA TYR A 148 3.81 -15.95 5.15
C TYR A 148 5.28 -16.14 5.59
N VAL A 149 5.87 -17.30 5.28
CA VAL A 149 7.29 -17.57 5.53
C VAL A 149 8.19 -16.64 4.71
N ASN A 150 7.93 -16.48 3.41
CA ASN A 150 8.71 -15.61 2.53
C ASN A 150 8.68 -14.13 2.96
N ARG A 151 7.53 -13.62 3.43
CA ARG A 151 7.44 -12.26 3.99
C ARG A 151 8.26 -12.12 5.27
N THR A 152 8.27 -13.14 6.11
CA THR A 152 9.07 -13.16 7.35
C THR A 152 10.57 -13.14 7.03
N MET A 153 11.02 -13.91 6.04
CA MET A 153 12.42 -13.89 5.60
C MET A 153 12.85 -12.52 5.05
N LYS A 154 11.97 -11.82 4.31
CA LYS A 154 12.23 -10.44 3.85
C LYS A 154 12.36 -9.43 5.00
N GLN A 155 11.63 -9.62 6.09
CA GLN A 155 11.80 -8.80 7.30
C GLN A 155 13.09 -9.15 8.03
N LEU A 156 13.43 -10.43 8.08
CA LEU A 156 14.71 -10.86 8.67
C LEU A 156 15.89 -10.23 7.91
N ASP A 157 15.80 -10.06 6.59
CA ASP A 157 16.79 -9.28 5.83
C ASP A 157 16.90 -7.85 6.34
N CYS A 158 15.78 -7.16 6.60
CA CYS A 158 15.80 -5.81 7.18
C CYS A 158 16.40 -5.79 8.59
N LEU A 159 16.01 -6.73 9.46
CA LEU A 159 16.56 -6.88 10.81
C LEU A 159 18.06 -7.18 10.80
N THR A 160 18.53 -7.96 9.82
CA THR A 160 19.96 -8.24 9.65
C THR A 160 20.67 -6.97 9.20
N ALA A 161 20.17 -6.29 8.17
CA ALA A 161 20.76 -5.06 7.66
C ALA A 161 20.79 -3.93 8.70
N ILE A 162 19.81 -3.86 9.60
CA ILE A 162 19.73 -2.80 10.61
C ILE A 162 20.63 -3.04 11.82
N SER A 163 20.95 -4.31 12.09
CA SER A 163 21.74 -4.73 13.25
C SER A 163 23.25 -4.74 12.97
N HIS A 164 23.67 -4.62 11.71
CA HIS A 164 25.06 -4.74 11.30
C HIS A 164 25.53 -3.54 10.48
N ALA A 165 26.78 -3.13 10.69
CA ALA A 165 27.39 -2.05 9.90
C ALA A 165 27.67 -2.46 8.44
N SER A 166 27.87 -3.76 8.21
CA SER A 166 27.97 -4.38 6.89
C SER A 166 27.27 -5.72 6.92
N SER A 167 26.51 -6.03 5.87
CA SER A 167 25.88 -7.34 5.70
C SER A 167 26.71 -8.30 4.84
N GLU A 168 27.87 -7.88 4.33
CA GLU A 168 28.74 -8.76 3.55
C GLU A 168 29.25 -9.95 4.39
N PRO A 169 29.33 -11.16 3.81
CA PRO A 169 29.06 -11.52 2.41
C PRO A 169 27.60 -11.92 2.10
N LEU A 170 26.65 -11.65 2.99
CA LEU A 170 25.24 -11.99 2.78
C LEU A 170 24.59 -11.06 1.75
N ARG A 171 23.79 -11.61 0.83
CA ARG A 171 23.03 -10.82 -0.15
C ARG A 171 21.61 -10.59 0.34
N LEU A 172 21.43 -9.61 1.22
CA LEU A 172 20.13 -9.25 1.77
C LEU A 172 19.25 -8.50 0.75
N SER A 173 17.93 -8.69 0.80
CA SER A 173 16.94 -7.99 -0.03
C SER A 173 16.43 -6.67 0.55
N CYS A 174 17.04 -6.20 1.64
CA CYS A 174 16.65 -4.99 2.36
C CYS A 174 17.87 -4.23 2.85
N GLY A 175 17.77 -2.90 2.94
CA GLY A 175 18.81 -2.03 3.47
C GLY A 175 19.63 -1.29 2.40
N PRO A 176 20.57 -0.43 2.83
CA PRO A 176 21.32 0.46 1.94
C PRO A 176 22.23 -0.28 0.94
N ASP A 177 22.56 -1.55 1.21
CA ASP A 177 23.35 -2.39 0.31
C ASP A 177 22.58 -2.72 -0.98
N VAL A 178 21.25 -2.77 -0.95
CA VAL A 178 20.40 -2.99 -2.14
C VAL A 178 20.66 -1.90 -3.16
N VAL A 179 20.49 -0.64 -2.76
CA VAL A 179 20.72 0.56 -3.59
C VAL A 179 22.20 0.90 -3.79
N THR A 180 23.10 0.09 -3.25
CA THR A 180 24.55 0.16 -3.55
C THR A 180 24.90 -0.80 -4.67
N ARG A 181 24.28 -1.98 -4.70
CA ARG A 181 24.38 -2.94 -5.81
C ARG A 181 23.62 -2.48 -7.05
N ASP A 182 22.46 -1.86 -6.84
CA ASP A 182 21.60 -1.32 -7.89
C ASP A 182 21.35 0.19 -7.66
N PRO A 183 22.34 1.05 -7.96
CA PRO A 183 22.28 2.46 -7.65
C PRO A 183 21.20 3.19 -8.46
N PRO A 184 20.54 4.20 -7.88
CA PRO A 184 19.56 4.97 -8.62
C PRO A 184 20.23 5.70 -9.79
N PRO A 185 19.53 5.86 -10.92
CA PRO A 185 20.08 6.56 -12.07
C PRO A 185 20.25 8.05 -11.76
N ALA A 186 21.07 8.72 -12.55
CA ALA A 186 21.23 10.16 -12.45
C ALA A 186 19.88 10.89 -12.66
N PRO A 187 19.58 11.95 -11.88
CA PRO A 187 18.39 12.75 -12.10
C PRO A 187 18.33 13.32 -13.52
N GLY A 188 17.16 13.26 -14.14
CA GLY A 188 16.86 13.92 -15.41
C GLY A 188 16.76 15.45 -15.27
N ALA A 189 16.46 16.13 -16.37
CA ALA A 189 16.39 17.61 -16.41
C ALA A 189 15.33 18.21 -15.47
N ASN A 190 14.28 17.45 -15.15
CA ASN A 190 13.23 17.84 -14.19
C ASN A 190 13.56 17.43 -12.74
N GLY A 191 14.73 16.82 -12.49
CA GLY A 191 15.17 16.35 -11.18
C GLY A 191 14.64 14.97 -10.78
N TYR A 192 13.83 14.31 -11.61
CA TYR A 192 13.37 12.94 -11.33
C TYR A 192 14.41 11.92 -11.80
N MET A 193 14.66 10.92 -10.96
CA MET A 193 15.37 9.69 -11.28
C MET A 193 14.33 8.65 -11.71
N LYS A 194 14.48 8.09 -12.91
CA LYS A 194 13.62 6.99 -13.40
C LYS A 194 14.27 5.64 -13.09
N VAL A 195 13.82 4.98 -12.03
CA VAL A 195 14.32 3.68 -11.60
C VAL A 195 13.64 2.58 -12.41
N VAL A 196 14.41 1.82 -13.18
CA VAL A 196 13.90 0.63 -13.88
C VAL A 196 14.25 -0.59 -13.03
N LEU A 197 13.23 -1.33 -12.60
CA LEU A 197 13.42 -2.52 -11.78
C LEU A 197 13.57 -3.74 -12.68
N ASP A 198 14.71 -4.42 -12.57
CA ASP A 198 14.98 -5.66 -13.31
C ASP A 198 13.97 -6.76 -12.94
N SER A 199 13.33 -7.33 -13.95
CA SER A 199 12.26 -8.29 -13.76
C SER A 199 12.71 -9.58 -13.05
N ASP A 200 13.95 -10.02 -13.26
CA ASP A 200 14.47 -11.26 -12.71
C ASP A 200 14.95 -11.06 -11.26
N GLU A 201 15.54 -9.91 -10.95
CA GLU A 201 15.97 -9.55 -9.59
C GLU A 201 14.79 -9.19 -8.67
N TYR A 202 13.84 -8.40 -9.17
CA TYR A 202 12.79 -7.80 -8.35
C TYR A 202 11.43 -8.49 -8.47
N GLY A 203 11.25 -9.37 -9.46
CA GLY A 203 9.97 -10.04 -9.73
C GLY A 203 8.88 -9.08 -10.22
N THR A 204 9.25 -7.89 -10.68
CA THR A 204 8.34 -6.85 -11.18
C THR A 204 8.16 -6.95 -12.69
N ARG A 205 7.00 -6.58 -13.21
CA ARG A 205 6.73 -6.61 -14.65
C ARG A 205 5.55 -5.73 -15.03
N CYS A 206 5.58 -5.11 -16.20
CA CYS A 206 4.42 -4.44 -16.78
C CYS A 206 3.46 -5.38 -17.52
N GLY A 207 2.23 -4.93 -17.74
CA GLY A 207 1.13 -5.75 -18.23
C GLY A 207 1.32 -6.26 -19.66
N GLY A 208 1.92 -5.47 -20.53
CA GLY A 208 2.04 -5.80 -21.95
C GLY A 208 3.07 -6.91 -22.22
N ASP A 209 2.75 -7.80 -23.15
CA ASP A 209 3.65 -8.88 -23.62
C ASP A 209 3.72 -8.95 -25.16
N ALA A 210 4.60 -9.79 -25.69
CA ALA A 210 4.72 -10.06 -27.12
C ALA A 210 3.41 -10.59 -27.72
N PRO A 211 3.07 -10.24 -28.98
CA PRO A 211 3.87 -9.47 -29.94
C PRO A 211 3.70 -7.94 -29.83
N HIS A 212 2.87 -7.45 -28.90
CA HIS A 212 2.53 -6.03 -28.81
C HIS A 212 3.56 -5.21 -28.03
N TYR A 213 4.27 -5.86 -27.11
CA TYR A 213 5.33 -5.29 -26.30
C TYR A 213 6.59 -6.15 -26.38
N PRO A 214 7.76 -5.63 -25.98
CA PRO A 214 8.95 -6.45 -25.80
C PRO A 214 8.66 -7.60 -24.82
N ALA A 215 9.17 -8.80 -25.11
CA ALA A 215 8.99 -9.99 -24.25
C ALA A 215 9.51 -9.79 -22.82
N ASN A 216 10.44 -8.86 -22.62
CA ASN A 216 10.77 -8.31 -21.32
C ASN A 216 10.25 -6.87 -21.27
N ASN A 217 9.12 -6.66 -20.59
CA ASN A 217 8.50 -5.35 -20.37
C ASN A 217 8.73 -4.96 -18.89
N PRO A 218 9.92 -4.41 -18.54
CA PRO A 218 10.29 -4.16 -17.16
C PRO A 218 9.45 -3.02 -16.58
N TYR A 219 9.19 -3.14 -15.27
CA TYR A 219 8.55 -2.08 -14.52
C TYR A 219 9.53 -0.93 -14.25
N ALA A 220 9.04 0.30 -14.19
CA ALA A 220 9.81 1.45 -13.77
C ALA A 220 8.95 2.35 -12.89
N PHE A 221 9.63 3.13 -12.05
CA PHE A 221 9.01 4.21 -11.30
C PHE A 221 9.90 5.46 -11.26
N HIS A 222 9.36 6.61 -10.83
CA HIS A 222 10.15 7.83 -10.69
C HIS A 222 10.24 8.32 -9.24
N ILE A 223 11.40 8.83 -8.87
CA ILE A 223 11.63 9.47 -7.57
C ILE A 223 12.43 10.77 -7.75
N LYS A 224 12.01 11.82 -7.04
CA LYS A 224 12.75 13.08 -6.89
C LYS A 224 12.89 13.37 -5.40
N LEU A 225 14.12 13.38 -4.91
CA LEU A 225 14.38 13.70 -3.49
C LEU A 225 13.96 15.13 -3.16
N ALA A 226 13.57 15.36 -1.91
CA ALA A 226 13.29 16.69 -1.40
C ALA A 226 14.45 17.66 -1.71
N PRO A 227 14.17 18.94 -2.04
CA PRO A 227 15.21 19.92 -2.28
C PRO A 227 16.15 20.08 -1.07
N GLU A 228 17.37 20.55 -1.32
CA GLU A 228 18.34 20.80 -0.26
C GLU A 228 17.73 21.72 0.83
N GLY A 229 17.97 21.38 2.10
CA GLY A 229 17.39 22.08 3.25
C GLY A 229 16.01 21.59 3.68
N TYR A 230 15.39 20.66 2.94
CA TYR A 230 14.12 20.01 3.31
C TYR A 230 14.34 18.54 3.72
N PRO A 231 13.48 18.02 4.63
CA PRO A 231 13.55 16.63 5.07
C PRO A 231 13.23 15.67 3.92
N VAL A 232 14.11 14.71 3.67
CA VAL A 232 13.89 13.67 2.65
C VAL A 232 12.93 12.59 3.13
N GLU A 233 12.79 12.45 4.45
CA GLU A 233 11.84 11.56 5.13
C GLU A 233 10.37 12.01 5.03
N ASN A 234 10.12 13.19 4.47
CA ASN A 234 8.77 13.62 4.07
C ASN A 234 8.52 13.19 2.62
N VAL A 235 7.57 12.29 2.39
CA VAL A 235 7.38 11.60 1.10
C VAL A 235 5.95 11.76 0.59
N LEU A 236 5.79 12.27 -0.62
CA LEU A 236 4.54 12.21 -1.37
C LEU A 236 4.63 11.03 -2.35
N ILE A 237 3.87 9.97 -2.09
CA ILE A 237 3.72 8.82 -2.98
C ILE A 237 2.45 9.02 -3.79
N TYR A 238 2.62 9.12 -5.10
CA TYR A 238 1.57 9.34 -6.07
C TYR A 238 1.41 8.13 -6.98
N LEU A 239 0.23 7.52 -6.97
CA LEU A 239 -0.13 6.37 -7.79
C LEU A 239 -0.82 6.84 -9.06
N GLU A 240 -0.26 6.48 -10.21
CA GLU A 240 -0.85 6.75 -11.51
C GLU A 240 -2.18 6.00 -11.68
N GLY A 241 -3.12 6.66 -12.36
CA GLY A 241 -4.40 6.09 -12.79
C GLY A 241 -4.38 5.69 -14.27
N GLY A 242 -5.41 4.99 -14.73
CA GLY A 242 -5.47 4.55 -16.13
C GLY A 242 -6.53 3.49 -16.42
N GLY A 243 -7.66 3.57 -15.71
CA GLY A 243 -8.73 2.57 -15.82
C GLY A 243 -8.33 1.17 -15.34
N ALA A 244 -9.08 0.17 -15.74
CA ALA A 244 -8.73 -1.24 -15.61
C ALA A 244 -9.45 -2.04 -16.69
N CYS A 245 -8.97 -3.23 -16.98
CA CYS A 245 -9.58 -4.12 -17.96
C CYS A 245 -9.72 -5.54 -17.40
N VAL A 246 -10.78 -6.24 -17.78
CA VAL A 246 -11.10 -7.59 -17.28
C VAL A 246 -11.31 -8.58 -18.42
N PHE A 247 -11.90 -8.15 -19.54
CA PHE A 247 -12.27 -9.00 -20.67
C PHE A 247 -11.30 -8.84 -21.85
N GLY A 248 -11.37 -9.71 -22.87
CA GLY A 248 -10.53 -9.61 -24.07
C GLY A 248 -10.93 -8.45 -24.97
N GLU A 249 -12.04 -8.63 -25.70
CA GLU A 249 -12.73 -7.57 -26.46
C GLU A 249 -14.03 -7.17 -25.75
N ASP A 250 -14.11 -5.92 -25.29
CA ASP A 250 -15.32 -5.29 -24.73
C ASP A 250 -15.16 -3.77 -24.78
N VAL A 251 -16.22 -3.06 -25.16
CA VAL A 251 -16.20 -1.60 -25.36
C VAL A 251 -15.99 -0.79 -24.06
N THR A 252 -16.22 -1.40 -22.90
CA THR A 252 -16.13 -0.77 -21.58
C THR A 252 -15.02 -1.33 -20.69
N ALA A 253 -14.68 -2.62 -20.82
CA ALA A 253 -13.70 -3.29 -19.96
C ALA A 253 -12.78 -4.28 -20.71
N GLY A 254 -12.62 -4.12 -22.03
CA GLY A 254 -11.78 -4.97 -22.88
C GLY A 254 -10.31 -4.56 -22.85
N CYS A 255 -9.43 -5.50 -22.55
CA CYS A 255 -7.99 -5.28 -22.47
C CYS A 255 -7.38 -4.97 -23.82
N TYR A 256 -7.80 -5.67 -24.89
CA TYR A 256 -7.32 -5.34 -26.23
C TYR A 256 -7.87 -3.99 -26.70
N SER A 257 -9.11 -3.65 -26.34
CA SER A 257 -9.71 -2.35 -26.64
C SER A 257 -8.98 -1.20 -25.92
N ALA A 258 -8.60 -1.39 -24.65
CA ALA A 258 -7.78 -0.44 -23.92
C ALA A 258 -6.40 -0.27 -24.56
N TYR A 259 -5.75 -1.36 -24.97
CA TYR A 259 -4.49 -1.33 -25.69
C TYR A 259 -4.58 -0.53 -27.00
N VAL A 260 -5.61 -0.78 -27.82
CA VAL A 260 -5.79 -0.08 -29.09
C VAL A 260 -6.04 1.42 -28.88
N ALA A 261 -6.74 1.79 -27.80
CA ALA A 261 -6.99 3.17 -27.46
C ALA A 261 -5.72 3.89 -26.96
N ASP A 262 -4.96 3.24 -26.07
CA ASP A 262 -3.73 3.78 -25.52
C ASP A 262 -2.75 2.65 -25.11
N PRO A 263 -1.74 2.35 -25.94
CA PRO A 263 -0.72 1.36 -25.63
C PRO A 263 0.17 1.73 -24.43
N SER A 264 0.22 2.99 -23.99
CA SER A 264 1.07 3.38 -22.86
C SER A 264 0.55 2.82 -21.53
N LEU A 265 -0.73 2.42 -21.47
CA LEU A 265 -1.38 1.83 -20.29
C LEU A 265 -0.83 0.47 -19.83
N PHE A 266 0.07 -0.13 -20.61
CA PHE A 266 0.64 -1.46 -20.36
C PHE A 266 2.17 -1.48 -20.30
N GLU A 267 2.82 -0.31 -20.25
CA GLU A 267 4.27 -0.15 -20.13
C GLU A 267 4.62 1.02 -19.20
N ALA A 268 5.84 1.04 -18.65
CA ALA A 268 6.30 2.09 -17.73
C ALA A 268 7.55 2.81 -18.24
N GLN A 269 7.91 2.62 -19.51
CA GLN A 269 9.15 3.12 -20.07
C GLN A 269 9.04 4.53 -20.67
N ASN A 270 7.87 4.91 -21.19
CA ASN A 270 7.70 6.21 -21.84
C ASN A 270 6.83 7.21 -21.06
N SER A 271 6.34 6.84 -19.88
CA SER A 271 5.60 7.75 -19.00
C SER A 271 6.53 8.78 -18.34
N ALA A 272 5.97 9.92 -17.95
CA ALA A 272 6.69 10.98 -17.25
C ALA A 272 5.84 11.49 -16.07
N PRO A 273 6.45 11.73 -14.89
CA PRO A 273 5.74 12.32 -13.76
C PRO A 273 5.19 13.69 -14.11
N HIS A 274 3.95 13.96 -13.74
CA HIS A 274 3.42 15.31 -13.83
C HIS A 274 3.98 16.20 -12.71
N THR A 275 3.98 17.52 -12.96
CA THR A 275 4.57 18.55 -12.08
C THR A 275 3.53 19.61 -11.68
N PHE A 276 2.25 19.24 -11.73
CA PHE A 276 1.10 20.08 -11.40
C PHE A 276 0.26 19.42 -10.30
N GLY A 277 -0.79 20.11 -9.84
CA GLY A 277 -1.69 19.66 -8.79
C GLY A 277 -0.95 19.35 -7.51
N ILE A 278 -1.29 18.22 -6.88
CA ILE A 278 -0.65 17.78 -5.64
C ILE A 278 0.86 17.51 -5.80
N MET A 279 1.30 17.15 -7.01
CA MET A 279 2.72 16.94 -7.35
C MET A 279 3.47 18.22 -7.68
N SER A 280 2.78 19.37 -7.72
CA SER A 280 3.40 20.69 -7.96
C SER A 280 4.52 20.98 -6.97
N GLU A 281 5.57 21.61 -7.48
CA GLU A 281 6.71 22.13 -6.71
C GLU A 281 6.49 23.58 -6.26
N SER A 282 5.33 24.16 -6.56
CA SER A 282 4.96 25.47 -6.04
C SER A 282 4.28 25.34 -4.67
N PRO A 283 4.83 25.94 -3.59
CA PRO A 283 4.19 25.95 -2.28
C PRO A 283 2.83 26.66 -2.25
N SER A 284 2.53 27.50 -3.25
CA SER A 284 1.19 28.12 -3.40
C SER A 284 0.15 27.15 -3.95
N VAL A 285 0.59 26.04 -4.55
CA VAL A 285 -0.28 25.01 -5.12
C VAL A 285 -0.37 23.83 -4.16
N SER A 286 0.76 23.14 -3.94
CA SER A 286 0.83 21.95 -3.12
C SER A 286 1.48 22.24 -1.77
N PRO A 287 0.87 21.84 -0.63
CA PRO A 287 1.51 21.95 0.68
C PRO A 287 2.71 20.98 0.80
N PHE A 288 2.84 20.04 -0.14
CA PHE A 288 3.88 19.03 -0.22
C PHE A 288 4.95 19.40 -1.24
N ALA A 289 5.01 20.66 -1.70
CA ALA A 289 5.91 21.12 -2.77
C ALA A 289 7.37 20.72 -2.56
N ASN A 290 7.84 20.76 -1.31
CA ASN A 290 9.23 20.46 -0.94
C ASN A 290 9.43 19.05 -0.35
N TRP A 291 8.48 18.14 -0.51
CA TRP A 291 8.61 16.75 -0.08
C TRP A 291 9.34 15.92 -1.15
N THR A 292 9.95 14.81 -0.76
CA THR A 292 10.39 13.77 -1.69
C THR A 292 9.18 13.29 -2.49
N LYS A 293 9.27 13.32 -3.81
CA LYS A 293 8.19 12.93 -4.73
C LYS A 293 8.47 11.53 -5.26
N VAL A 294 7.50 10.63 -5.11
CA VAL A 294 7.54 9.28 -5.70
C VAL A 294 6.33 9.17 -6.61
N TYR A 295 6.57 8.99 -7.91
CA TYR A 295 5.54 8.70 -8.88
C TYR A 295 5.62 7.21 -9.20
N VAL A 296 4.52 6.50 -8.96
CA VAL A 296 4.39 5.06 -9.18
C VAL A 296 3.55 4.83 -10.42
N GLU A 297 4.22 4.43 -11.49
CA GLU A 297 3.60 4.11 -12.77
C GLU A 297 2.59 2.98 -12.65
N TYR A 298 1.56 3.06 -13.49
CA TYR A 298 0.51 2.07 -13.58
C TYR A 298 0.43 1.46 -14.98
N CYS A 299 0.97 0.25 -15.10
CA CYS A 299 1.09 -0.43 -16.40
C CYS A 299 0.46 -1.83 -16.42
N THR A 300 -0.39 -2.18 -15.45
CA THR A 300 -0.84 -3.57 -15.21
C THR A 300 -2.35 -3.77 -15.32
N GLN A 301 -3.11 -2.69 -15.51
CA GLN A 301 -4.57 -2.71 -15.72
C GLN A 301 -5.39 -3.45 -14.64
N ASP A 302 -4.84 -3.54 -13.42
CA ASP A 302 -5.35 -4.30 -12.27
C ASP A 302 -5.49 -3.48 -10.97
N LEU A 303 -5.70 -2.16 -11.08
CA LEU A 303 -5.89 -1.20 -9.99
C LEU A 303 -4.80 -1.23 -8.89
N HIS A 304 -3.55 -1.56 -9.25
CA HIS A 304 -2.45 -1.80 -8.29
C HIS A 304 -2.74 -2.94 -7.29
N MET A 305 -3.59 -3.90 -7.64
CA MET A 305 -4.00 -5.03 -6.77
C MET A 305 -3.34 -6.36 -7.16
N GLY A 306 -2.89 -6.50 -8.41
CA GLY A 306 -2.51 -7.79 -8.98
C GLY A 306 -1.42 -8.53 -8.23
N GLY A 307 -1.60 -9.85 -8.08
CA GLY A 307 -0.75 -10.76 -7.33
C GLY A 307 0.28 -11.53 -8.14
N GLY A 308 0.56 -11.13 -9.37
CA GLY A 308 1.59 -11.77 -10.19
C GLY A 308 1.08 -12.94 -11.02
N THR A 309 -0.12 -12.82 -11.58
CA THR A 309 -0.68 -13.78 -12.55
C THR A 309 -0.69 -13.20 -13.95
N THR A 310 -1.00 -14.03 -14.95
CA THR A 310 -1.08 -13.64 -16.36
C THR A 310 -2.42 -14.07 -16.93
N ASN A 311 -3.15 -13.12 -17.53
CA ASN A 311 -4.37 -13.42 -18.26
C ASN A 311 -4.07 -13.48 -19.76
N HIS A 312 -4.54 -14.54 -20.41
CA HIS A 312 -4.44 -14.75 -21.85
C HIS A 312 -5.83 -14.68 -22.47
N TYR A 313 -6.01 -13.81 -23.45
CA TYR A 313 -7.26 -13.61 -24.18
C TYR A 313 -7.10 -14.18 -25.59
N ASP A 314 -7.39 -15.47 -25.73
CA ASP A 314 -7.14 -16.27 -26.95
C ASP A 314 -7.91 -15.76 -28.17
N ASP A 315 -9.10 -15.21 -27.95
CA ASP A 315 -9.99 -14.67 -28.98
C ASP A 315 -9.37 -13.48 -29.73
N VAL A 316 -8.52 -12.72 -29.05
CA VAL A 316 -7.90 -11.49 -29.55
C VAL A 316 -6.37 -11.56 -29.56
N ASN A 317 -5.79 -12.71 -29.19
CA ASN A 317 -4.36 -12.93 -29.06
C ASN A 317 -3.65 -11.84 -28.24
N PHE A 318 -4.21 -11.50 -27.07
CA PHE A 318 -3.70 -10.47 -26.18
C PHE A 318 -3.40 -11.04 -24.80
N THR A 319 -2.29 -10.60 -24.20
CA THR A 319 -1.85 -11.06 -22.88
C THR A 319 -1.66 -9.87 -21.95
N VAL A 320 -2.10 -10.02 -20.70
CA VAL A 320 -1.93 -9.01 -19.65
C VAL A 320 -1.36 -9.63 -18.38
N HIS A 321 -0.19 -9.15 -17.96
CA HIS A 321 0.41 -9.48 -16.66
C HIS A 321 -0.16 -8.60 -15.54
N ARG A 322 -0.66 -9.23 -14.47
CA ARG A 322 -1.36 -8.60 -13.33
C ARG A 322 -0.42 -8.49 -12.12
N TYR A 323 0.50 -7.53 -12.16
CA TYR A 323 1.58 -7.36 -11.17
C TYR A 323 1.47 -6.07 -10.34
N GLY A 324 0.35 -5.36 -10.39
CA GLY A 324 0.24 -3.99 -9.86
C GLY A 324 0.62 -3.85 -8.39
N ALA A 325 0.16 -4.76 -7.51
CA ALA A 325 0.55 -4.69 -6.10
C ALA A 325 2.01 -5.09 -5.90
N ILE A 326 2.53 -6.05 -6.68
CA ILE A 326 3.94 -6.44 -6.62
C ILE A 326 4.84 -5.25 -7.01
N ASN A 327 4.53 -4.62 -8.14
CA ASN A 327 5.27 -3.47 -8.67
C ASN A 327 5.29 -2.31 -7.67
N LEU A 328 4.12 -1.89 -7.17
CA LEU A 328 3.99 -0.84 -6.17
C LEU A 328 4.81 -1.16 -4.90
N ARG A 329 4.64 -2.36 -4.33
CA ARG A 329 5.29 -2.74 -3.08
C ARG A 329 6.80 -2.84 -3.24
N THR A 330 7.28 -3.30 -4.39
CA THR A 330 8.72 -3.37 -4.66
C THR A 330 9.32 -1.99 -4.91
N ALA A 331 8.64 -1.10 -5.63
CA ALA A 331 9.05 0.30 -5.78
C ALA A 331 9.20 0.99 -4.42
N LEU A 332 8.22 0.83 -3.51
CA LEU A 332 8.30 1.44 -2.19
C LEU A 332 9.38 0.83 -1.29
N ARG A 333 9.71 -0.46 -1.43
CA ARG A 333 10.88 -1.05 -0.77
C ARG A 333 12.18 -0.44 -1.30
N TYR A 334 12.30 -0.22 -2.60
CA TYR A 334 13.45 0.49 -3.17
C TYR A 334 13.55 1.91 -2.61
N VAL A 335 12.43 2.64 -2.55
CA VAL A 335 12.39 3.98 -1.96
C VAL A 335 12.83 3.96 -0.49
N ARG A 336 12.36 2.99 0.30
CA ARG A 336 12.81 2.78 1.69
C ARG A 336 14.32 2.62 1.76
N ASP A 337 14.90 1.76 0.94
CA ASP A 337 16.34 1.47 0.95
C ASP A 337 17.18 2.68 0.49
N LEU A 338 16.66 3.47 -0.46
CA LEU A 338 17.27 4.73 -0.88
C LEU A 338 17.21 5.79 0.23
N LEU A 339 16.04 6.02 0.83
CA LEU A 339 15.89 6.94 1.95
C LEU A 339 16.75 6.51 3.14
N TRP A 340 16.89 5.20 3.35
CA TRP A 340 17.76 4.66 4.36
C TRP A 340 19.19 5.11 4.13
N LYS A 341 19.75 4.81 2.96
CA LYS A 341 21.10 5.22 2.58
C LYS A 341 21.32 6.73 2.70
N GLU A 342 20.37 7.53 2.24
CA GLU A 342 20.45 9.00 2.30
C GLU A 342 20.44 9.53 3.74
N LEU A 343 19.57 9.01 4.61
CA LEU A 343 19.48 9.46 6.00
C LEU A 343 20.70 9.02 6.81
N ASP A 344 21.22 7.82 6.57
CA ASP A 344 22.44 7.35 7.24
C ASP A 344 23.67 8.15 6.79
N ALA A 345 23.76 8.50 5.52
CA ALA A 345 24.83 9.36 5.01
C ALA A 345 24.78 10.79 5.57
N ARG A 346 23.59 11.31 5.89
CA ARG A 346 23.40 12.62 6.54
C ARG A 346 23.73 12.60 8.04
N GLY A 347 23.78 11.41 8.65
CA GLY A 347 24.06 11.23 10.08
C GLY A 347 22.89 11.65 11.00
N GLY A 348 23.21 11.97 12.24
CA GLY A 348 22.21 12.28 13.27
C GLY A 348 21.47 11.02 13.74
N GLU A 349 20.14 11.04 13.66
CA GLU A 349 19.28 9.89 14.03
C GLU A 349 19.29 8.77 12.96
N GLY A 350 19.78 9.08 11.75
CA GLY A 350 19.74 8.19 10.58
C GLY A 350 18.32 7.76 10.17
N TYR A 351 18.24 6.71 9.36
CA TYR A 351 16.99 6.06 9.01
C TYR A 351 16.31 5.42 10.21
N ARG A 352 15.02 5.73 10.37
CA ARG A 352 14.09 4.91 11.14
C ARG A 352 12.69 4.95 10.50
N PRO A 353 11.97 3.83 10.47
CA PRO A 353 10.63 3.75 9.88
C PRO A 353 9.60 4.67 10.56
N ASP A 354 9.70 4.85 11.89
CA ASP A 354 8.83 5.74 12.68
C ASP A 354 9.02 7.24 12.38
N ARG A 355 10.07 7.62 11.63
CA ARG A 355 10.31 9.03 11.28
C ARG A 355 9.79 9.41 9.89
N ILE A 356 9.40 8.42 9.08
CA ILE A 356 8.91 8.67 7.72
C ILE A 356 7.49 9.22 7.78
N ARG A 357 7.31 10.43 7.23
CA ARG A 357 5.99 11.06 7.08
C ARG A 357 5.58 10.95 5.63
N ALA A 358 4.50 10.24 5.34
CA ALA A 358 4.12 9.98 3.96
C ALA A 358 2.66 10.32 3.66
N LEU A 359 2.43 11.00 2.53
CA LEU A 359 1.10 11.09 1.93
C LEU A 359 1.05 10.06 0.79
N PHE A 360 0.22 9.03 0.95
CA PHE A 360 0.14 7.88 0.05
C PHE A 360 -1.18 7.87 -0.70
N GLY A 361 -1.18 8.06 -2.01
CA GLY A 361 -2.42 8.08 -2.74
C GLY A 361 -2.25 8.35 -4.21
N GLY A 362 -3.34 8.63 -4.88
CA GLY A 362 -3.35 8.78 -6.33
C GLY A 362 -4.77 8.96 -6.83
N PHE A 363 -4.90 8.97 -8.14
CA PHE A 363 -6.16 9.29 -8.80
C PHE A 363 -6.71 8.11 -9.59
N SER A 364 -8.04 8.05 -9.77
CA SER A 364 -8.67 7.01 -10.56
C SER A 364 -8.19 5.62 -10.09
N ALA A 365 -7.70 4.76 -10.97
CA ALA A 365 -7.07 3.48 -10.62
C ALA A 365 -5.96 3.57 -9.55
N GLY A 366 -5.20 4.66 -9.50
CA GLY A 366 -4.23 4.94 -8.43
C GLY A 366 -4.89 5.22 -7.08
N GLY A 367 -6.07 5.87 -7.07
CA GLY A 367 -6.89 6.03 -5.87
C GLY A 367 -7.41 4.69 -5.34
N TRP A 368 -7.77 3.76 -6.24
CA TRP A 368 -8.09 2.37 -5.87
C TRP A 368 -6.85 1.68 -5.29
N GLY A 369 -5.69 1.84 -5.91
CA GLY A 369 -4.42 1.34 -5.41
C GLY A 369 -4.11 1.82 -3.98
N ALA A 370 -4.44 3.07 -3.67
CA ALA A 370 -4.30 3.64 -2.34
C ALA A 370 -5.22 2.97 -1.32
N LEU A 371 -6.49 2.75 -1.69
CA LEU A 371 -7.45 2.03 -0.85
C LEU A 371 -6.94 0.64 -0.47
N TYR A 372 -6.49 -0.15 -1.43
CA TYR A 372 -6.14 -1.56 -1.20
C TYR A 372 -4.74 -1.78 -0.63
N ASN A 373 -3.79 -0.88 -0.82
CA ASN A 373 -2.41 -1.07 -0.37
C ASN A 373 -2.00 -0.25 0.86
N TYR A 374 -2.86 0.64 1.38
CA TYR A 374 -2.50 1.46 2.53
C TYR A 374 -2.14 0.63 3.77
N HIS A 375 -2.84 -0.48 4.03
CA HIS A 375 -2.49 -1.37 5.13
C HIS A 375 -1.06 -1.90 5.02
N TRP A 376 -0.59 -2.22 3.82
CA TRP A 376 0.76 -2.72 3.58
C TRP A 376 1.81 -1.64 3.83
N VAL A 377 1.54 -0.39 3.47
CA VAL A 377 2.44 0.75 3.78
C VAL A 377 2.60 0.93 5.29
N LEU A 378 1.51 0.76 6.03
CA LEU A 378 1.53 0.87 7.49
C LEU A 378 2.17 -0.35 8.16
N ASP A 379 1.94 -1.57 7.65
CA ASP A 379 2.26 -2.81 8.35
C ASP A 379 3.55 -3.47 7.88
N ASP A 380 3.75 -3.56 6.58
CA ASP A 380 4.90 -4.28 6.00
C ASP A 380 6.04 -3.32 5.66
N LEU A 381 5.72 -2.10 5.20
CA LEU A 381 6.71 -1.03 5.01
C LEU A 381 7.00 -0.27 6.31
N GLN A 382 6.08 -0.37 7.28
CA GLN A 382 6.21 0.17 8.63
C GLN A 382 6.35 1.69 8.65
N TRP A 383 5.62 2.42 7.81
CA TRP A 383 5.63 3.88 7.82
C TRP A 383 4.38 4.39 8.56
N PRO A 384 4.38 4.43 9.91
CA PRO A 384 3.17 4.66 10.69
C PRO A 384 2.60 6.08 10.51
N HIS A 385 3.43 7.10 10.25
CA HIS A 385 2.98 8.47 9.99
C HIS A 385 2.59 8.69 8.53
N THR A 386 1.78 7.78 8.01
CA THR A 386 1.26 7.85 6.64
C THR A 386 -0.23 8.18 6.65
N ALA A 387 -0.65 9.17 5.88
CA ALA A 387 -2.05 9.40 5.51
C ALA A 387 -2.31 8.87 4.10
N ALA A 388 -3.48 8.29 3.84
CA ALA A 388 -3.89 7.86 2.52
C ALA A 388 -4.81 8.89 1.85
N PHE A 389 -4.66 9.19 0.55
CA PHE A 389 -5.59 10.04 -0.20
C PHE A 389 -6.09 9.34 -1.48
N PRO A 390 -7.14 8.52 -1.39
CA PRO A 390 -7.78 7.98 -2.59
C PRO A 390 -8.60 9.08 -3.28
N ASP A 391 -8.13 9.59 -4.43
CA ASP A 391 -8.86 10.54 -5.27
C ASP A 391 -9.67 9.80 -6.34
N SER A 392 -10.97 10.06 -6.37
CA SER A 392 -11.90 9.57 -7.38
C SER A 392 -11.96 8.04 -7.46
N ALA A 393 -12.01 7.43 -6.27
CA ALA A 393 -11.95 5.99 -6.08
C ALA A 393 -12.88 5.51 -4.95
N LEU A 394 -14.13 5.97 -4.90
CA LEU A 394 -15.11 5.57 -3.87
C LEU A 394 -15.43 4.06 -3.88
N ALA A 395 -15.19 3.38 -5.00
CA ALA A 395 -15.38 1.94 -5.17
C ALA A 395 -16.77 1.47 -4.72
N LEU A 396 -17.83 2.11 -5.26
CA LEU A 396 -19.21 1.82 -4.88
C LEU A 396 -19.77 0.64 -5.67
N ASP A 397 -20.57 -0.17 -5.00
CA ASP A 397 -21.21 -1.34 -5.59
C ASP A 397 -22.63 -1.00 -6.07
N ASN A 398 -22.99 -1.41 -7.28
CA ASN A 398 -24.30 -1.16 -7.88
C ASN A 398 -25.27 -2.34 -7.67
N ILE A 399 -25.05 -3.23 -6.69
CA ILE A 399 -25.74 -4.54 -6.56
C ILE A 399 -27.28 -4.46 -6.63
N HIS A 400 -27.88 -3.33 -6.25
CA HIS A 400 -29.32 -3.11 -6.33
C HIS A 400 -29.84 -2.83 -7.76
N ASN A 401 -28.95 -2.64 -8.73
CA ASN A 401 -29.24 -2.20 -10.09
C ASN A 401 -28.90 -3.23 -11.18
N GLY A 402 -28.33 -4.41 -10.84
CA GLY A 402 -28.07 -5.43 -11.86
C GLY A 402 -27.18 -6.60 -11.44
N ALA A 403 -27.08 -7.58 -12.34
CA ALA A 403 -26.24 -8.78 -12.18
C ALA A 403 -24.73 -8.49 -12.32
N TRP A 404 -24.36 -7.39 -12.98
CA TRP A 404 -22.98 -6.94 -13.12
C TRP A 404 -22.67 -5.88 -12.08
N ASN A 405 -21.89 -6.28 -11.08
CA ASN A 405 -21.54 -5.45 -9.93
C ASN A 405 -20.12 -5.77 -9.45
N LEU A 406 -19.54 -4.89 -8.63
CA LEU A 406 -18.15 -5.04 -8.15
C LEU A 406 -17.97 -6.31 -7.34
N ARG A 407 -18.97 -6.68 -6.53
CA ARG A 407 -18.90 -7.88 -5.69
C ARG A 407 -18.82 -9.16 -6.54
N PHE A 408 -19.57 -9.23 -7.64
CA PHE A 408 -19.48 -10.32 -8.60
C PHE A 408 -18.10 -10.36 -9.26
N LEU A 409 -17.62 -9.22 -9.78
CA LEU A 409 -16.31 -9.17 -10.42
C LEU A 409 -15.19 -9.55 -9.47
N ALA A 410 -15.26 -9.11 -8.21
CA ALA A 410 -14.25 -9.42 -7.22
C ALA A 410 -14.12 -10.92 -6.97
N GLY A 411 -15.26 -11.59 -6.78
CA GLY A 411 -15.29 -13.03 -6.54
C GLY A 411 -14.90 -13.86 -7.75
N THR A 412 -15.07 -13.36 -8.97
CA THR A 412 -14.85 -14.13 -10.21
C THR A 412 -13.56 -13.79 -10.95
N TYR A 413 -13.05 -12.56 -10.84
CA TYR A 413 -11.98 -12.05 -11.72
C TYR A 413 -10.86 -11.30 -10.98
N VAL A 414 -11.02 -10.94 -9.70
CA VAL A 414 -10.00 -10.14 -8.99
C VAL A 414 -9.30 -10.97 -7.91
N LEU A 415 -10.06 -11.56 -6.99
CA LEU A 415 -9.53 -12.18 -5.77
C LEU A 415 -9.08 -13.64 -5.99
N ASP A 416 -10.05 -14.55 -6.13
CA ASP A 416 -9.86 -16.03 -6.16
C ASP A 416 -10.61 -16.71 -7.33
N GLY A 417 -10.79 -15.99 -8.44
CA GLY A 417 -11.40 -16.57 -9.63
C GLY A 417 -10.63 -17.77 -10.21
N PRO A 418 -11.15 -18.46 -11.25
CA PRO A 418 -10.33 -19.41 -12.01
C PRO A 418 -9.03 -18.76 -12.51
N GLU A 419 -7.89 -19.47 -12.42
CA GLU A 419 -6.54 -18.94 -12.74
C GLU A 419 -6.47 -18.20 -14.08
N LEU A 420 -7.23 -18.66 -15.07
CA LEU A 420 -7.27 -18.09 -16.42
C LEU A 420 -7.73 -16.61 -16.43
N TYR A 421 -8.55 -16.18 -15.48
CA TYR A 421 -9.20 -14.85 -15.54
C TYR A 421 -9.02 -14.00 -14.29
N ASN A 422 -8.41 -14.54 -13.22
CA ASN A 422 -8.25 -13.79 -11.98
C ASN A 422 -7.02 -12.85 -12.02
N TRP A 423 -6.95 -11.90 -11.08
CA TRP A 423 -5.77 -11.05 -10.86
C TRP A 423 -4.88 -11.55 -9.71
N ALA A 424 -5.23 -12.69 -9.10
CA ALA A 424 -4.60 -13.26 -7.91
C ALA A 424 -4.45 -12.24 -6.77
N ALA A 425 -5.39 -11.30 -6.64
CA ALA A 425 -5.25 -10.15 -5.75
C ALA A 425 -5.53 -10.47 -4.28
N LYS A 426 -6.14 -11.62 -3.96
CA LYS A 426 -6.52 -11.96 -2.58
C LYS A 426 -5.35 -11.90 -1.61
N LYS A 427 -4.21 -12.47 -1.99
CA LYS A 427 -3.00 -12.47 -1.16
C LYS A 427 -2.43 -11.10 -0.83
N ASN A 428 -2.82 -10.09 -1.59
CA ASN A 428 -2.42 -8.71 -1.37
C ASN A 428 -3.46 -7.92 -0.57
N GLN A 429 -4.62 -8.49 -0.26
CA GLN A 429 -5.63 -7.86 0.58
C GLN A 429 -5.20 -7.86 2.05
N PRO A 430 -5.76 -6.95 2.88
CA PRO A 430 -5.50 -6.98 4.30
C PRO A 430 -6.01 -8.30 4.92
N PRO A 431 -5.30 -8.85 5.93
CA PRO A 431 -5.63 -10.15 6.54
C PRO A 431 -6.95 -10.17 7.34
N TYR A 432 -7.69 -9.05 7.34
CA TYR A 432 -8.98 -8.86 8.00
C TYR A 432 -10.10 -8.46 7.03
N CYS A 433 -9.81 -8.24 5.74
CA CYS A 433 -10.83 -7.99 4.72
C CYS A 433 -10.33 -8.42 3.33
N PHE A 434 -10.71 -9.62 2.90
CA PHE A 434 -10.22 -10.23 1.67
C PHE A 434 -11.28 -11.01 0.89
N GLY A 435 -12.55 -10.89 1.28
CA GLY A 435 -13.68 -11.47 0.54
C GLY A 435 -14.19 -10.52 -0.56
N PRO A 436 -15.11 -10.97 -1.42
CA PRO A 436 -15.69 -10.12 -2.47
C PRO A 436 -16.27 -8.78 -1.99
N PRO A 437 -16.88 -8.65 -0.79
CA PRO A 437 -17.29 -7.34 -0.28
C PRO A 437 -16.14 -6.36 0.01
N CYS A 438 -14.90 -6.85 0.18
CA CYS A 438 -13.75 -6.02 0.56
C CYS A 438 -13.16 -5.21 -0.59
N VAL A 439 -13.64 -5.40 -1.83
CA VAL A 439 -13.35 -4.47 -2.93
C VAL A 439 -14.27 -3.24 -2.94
N ILE A 440 -15.20 -3.16 -1.99
CA ILE A 440 -16.18 -2.08 -1.92
C ILE A 440 -15.66 -1.07 -0.91
N GLY A 441 -15.48 0.18 -1.34
CA GLY A 441 -14.82 1.22 -0.56
C GLY A 441 -15.37 1.35 0.86
N PRO A 442 -16.69 1.57 1.05
CA PRO A 442 -17.29 1.65 2.39
C PRO A 442 -17.05 0.42 3.28
N THR A 443 -17.12 -0.79 2.71
CA THR A 443 -16.87 -2.04 3.46
C THR A 443 -15.41 -2.13 3.88
N LEU A 444 -14.48 -1.81 2.97
CA LEU A 444 -13.05 -1.81 3.26
C LEU A 444 -12.68 -0.74 4.30
N LEU A 445 -13.25 0.47 4.20
CA LEU A 445 -13.05 1.54 5.18
C LEU A 445 -13.54 1.14 6.57
N GLN A 446 -14.68 0.47 6.69
CA GLN A 446 -15.16 -0.09 7.96
C GLN A 446 -14.19 -1.12 8.55
N ALA A 447 -13.59 -1.96 7.71
CA ALA A 447 -12.61 -2.95 8.14
C ALA A 447 -11.27 -2.30 8.55
N HIS A 448 -10.87 -1.19 7.93
CA HIS A 448 -9.68 -0.45 8.32
C HIS A 448 -9.89 0.41 9.57
N ALA A 449 -11.04 1.05 9.77
CA ALA A 449 -11.24 2.03 10.84
C ALA A 449 -10.74 1.61 12.25
N PRO A 450 -10.90 0.34 12.70
CA PRO A 450 -10.40 -0.10 14.01
C PRO A 450 -8.88 -0.04 14.19
N ARG A 451 -8.09 -0.04 13.10
CA ARG A 451 -6.63 0.06 13.15
C ARG A 451 -6.07 1.47 13.04
N LEU A 452 -6.87 2.41 12.54
CA LEU A 452 -6.39 3.74 12.21
C LEU A 452 -6.21 4.56 13.48
N LYS A 453 -5.55 5.71 13.34
CA LYS A 453 -5.23 6.60 14.47
C LYS A 453 -4.37 5.95 15.56
N ALA A 454 -3.55 4.95 15.22
CA ALA A 454 -2.48 4.50 16.14
C ALA A 454 -1.45 5.63 16.35
N VAL A 455 -1.26 6.46 15.33
CA VAL A 455 -0.72 7.82 15.41
C VAL A 455 -1.69 8.80 14.73
N PRO A 456 -1.67 10.10 15.08
CA PRO A 456 -2.66 11.06 14.58
C PRO A 456 -2.77 11.13 13.04
N GLU A 457 -1.67 10.99 12.30
CA GLU A 457 -1.65 11.10 10.83
C GLU A 457 -2.33 9.92 10.11
N GLN A 458 -2.58 8.80 10.78
CA GLN A 458 -3.18 7.62 10.14
C GLN A 458 -4.65 7.85 9.81
N GLN A 459 -4.90 8.25 8.57
CA GLN A 459 -6.22 8.61 8.07
C GLN A 459 -6.40 8.24 6.59
N TYR A 460 -7.63 7.90 6.21
CA TYR A 460 -8.09 8.01 4.82
C TYR A 460 -8.67 9.41 4.59
N MET A 461 -8.00 10.18 3.76
CA MET A 461 -8.41 11.48 3.22
C MET A 461 -9.14 11.21 1.89
N VAL A 462 -10.37 10.71 1.96
CA VAL A 462 -11.16 10.30 0.79
C VAL A 462 -11.60 11.52 0.00
N LEU A 463 -11.11 11.62 -1.23
CA LEU A 463 -11.38 12.73 -2.14
C LEU A 463 -12.21 12.23 -3.32
N SER A 464 -13.35 12.85 -3.60
CA SER A 464 -14.12 12.49 -4.80
C SER A 464 -15.06 13.61 -5.22
N ASN A 465 -15.40 13.64 -6.51
CA ASN A 465 -16.58 14.35 -6.98
C ASN A 465 -17.82 13.51 -6.71
N GLN A 466 -18.93 14.17 -6.34
CA GLN A 466 -20.21 13.50 -6.21
C GLN A 466 -20.77 13.08 -7.58
N ASN A 467 -20.55 13.91 -8.61
CA ASN A 467 -20.83 13.56 -10.00
C ASN A 467 -19.53 13.19 -10.73
N ASP A 468 -19.25 11.90 -10.84
CA ASP A 468 -18.10 11.34 -11.55
C ASP A 468 -18.59 10.24 -12.51
N GLU A 469 -18.95 10.65 -13.72
CA GLU A 469 -19.65 9.81 -14.69
C GLU A 469 -18.69 8.84 -15.37
N PHE A 470 -17.61 9.36 -15.95
CA PHE A 470 -16.71 8.57 -16.80
C PHE A 470 -15.70 7.77 -15.98
N GLY A 471 -15.22 8.32 -14.87
CA GLY A 471 -14.15 7.71 -14.10
C GLY A 471 -14.63 6.68 -13.10
N GLN A 472 -15.79 6.89 -12.48
CA GLN A 472 -16.31 6.01 -11.43
C GLN A 472 -17.66 5.38 -11.76
N MET A 473 -18.68 6.13 -12.15
CA MET A 473 -20.01 5.58 -12.43
C MET A 473 -19.97 4.50 -13.53
N GLN A 474 -19.31 4.76 -14.66
CA GLN A 474 -19.17 3.80 -15.76
C GLN A 474 -18.31 2.59 -15.39
N THR A 475 -17.19 2.81 -14.69
CA THR A 475 -16.24 1.75 -14.30
C THR A 475 -16.76 0.86 -13.16
N THR A 476 -17.81 1.31 -12.47
CA THR A 476 -18.54 0.55 -11.43
C THR A 476 -19.93 0.11 -11.88
N PHE A 477 -20.21 0.18 -13.19
CA PHE A 477 -21.42 -0.34 -13.85
C PHE A 477 -22.74 0.34 -13.45
N PHE A 478 -22.71 1.53 -12.85
CA PHE A 478 -23.93 2.30 -12.61
C PHE A 478 -24.56 2.79 -13.91
N ASP A 479 -23.77 2.93 -14.98
CA ASP A 479 -24.20 3.26 -16.33
C ASP A 479 -25.09 2.17 -16.97
N ARG A 480 -25.07 0.94 -16.44
CA ARG A 480 -25.94 -0.17 -16.86
C ARG A 480 -27.35 -0.10 -16.28
N ALA A 481 -27.71 1.00 -15.61
CA ALA A 481 -29.09 1.28 -15.24
C ALA A 481 -30.01 1.40 -16.49
N THR A 482 -31.32 1.57 -16.26
CA THR A 482 -32.30 1.68 -17.36
C THR A 482 -31.98 2.81 -18.34
N THR A 483 -31.41 3.92 -17.85
CA THR A 483 -30.83 5.00 -18.65
C THR A 483 -29.55 5.51 -18.01
N PHE A 484 -28.71 6.18 -18.80
CA PHE A 484 -27.48 6.79 -18.32
C PHE A 484 -27.76 7.84 -17.22
N GLU A 485 -28.81 8.65 -17.38
CA GLU A 485 -29.24 9.63 -16.38
C GLU A 485 -29.67 8.97 -15.08
N GLN A 486 -30.38 7.84 -15.14
CA GLN A 486 -30.75 7.10 -13.94
C GLN A 486 -29.50 6.52 -13.25
N GLY A 487 -28.52 6.06 -14.03
CA GLY A 487 -27.23 5.61 -13.52
C GLY A 487 -26.49 6.72 -12.75
N ARG A 488 -26.47 7.93 -13.30
CA ARG A 488 -25.92 9.12 -12.64
C ARG A 488 -26.61 9.41 -11.31
N VAL A 489 -27.94 9.41 -11.30
CA VAL A 489 -28.73 9.63 -10.08
C VAL A 489 -28.43 8.56 -9.03
N ASN A 490 -28.39 7.29 -9.45
CA ASN A 490 -28.08 6.16 -8.57
C ASN A 490 -26.67 6.26 -7.99
N TRP A 491 -25.69 6.65 -8.81
CA TRP A 491 -24.31 6.86 -8.37
C TRP A 491 -24.21 7.97 -7.32
N ILE A 492 -24.77 9.16 -7.59
CA ILE A 492 -24.72 10.29 -6.66
C ILE A 492 -25.38 9.88 -5.32
N ASN A 493 -26.55 9.24 -5.38
CA ASN A 493 -27.24 8.79 -4.17
C ASN A 493 -26.42 7.73 -3.40
N ALA A 494 -25.77 6.79 -4.10
CA ALA A 494 -24.89 5.81 -3.49
C ALA A 494 -23.65 6.45 -2.84
N ALA A 495 -23.05 7.47 -3.48
CA ALA A 495 -21.91 8.20 -2.92
C ALA A 495 -22.30 8.95 -1.63
N ARG A 496 -23.49 9.56 -1.59
CA ARG A 496 -24.03 10.22 -0.40
C ARG A 496 -24.35 9.24 0.73
N GLN A 497 -24.91 8.08 0.39
CA GLN A 497 -25.16 7.02 1.36
C GLN A 497 -23.83 6.47 1.92
N ALA A 498 -22.88 6.18 1.05
CA ALA A 498 -21.54 5.71 1.42
C ALA A 498 -20.87 6.67 2.41
N TYR A 499 -20.88 7.97 2.13
CA TYR A 499 -20.41 8.99 3.06
C TYR A 499 -21.12 8.89 4.42
N CYS A 500 -22.45 8.88 4.43
CA CYS A 500 -23.21 8.83 5.67
C CYS A 500 -22.98 7.54 6.48
N ASP A 501 -22.69 6.42 5.82
CA ASP A 501 -22.40 5.14 6.46
C ASP A 501 -21.00 5.08 7.08
N THR A 502 -20.08 5.97 6.66
CA THR A 502 -18.65 5.88 7.00
C THR A 502 -18.05 7.14 7.61
N LYS A 503 -18.73 8.30 7.59
CA LYS A 503 -18.21 9.59 8.06
C LYS A 503 -17.76 9.58 9.54
N ASP A 504 -18.44 8.78 10.35
CA ASP A 504 -18.17 8.68 11.79
C ASP A 504 -17.11 7.61 12.12
N LEU A 505 -16.54 6.96 11.09
CA LEU A 505 -15.46 5.98 11.28
C LEU A 505 -14.17 6.66 11.74
N ASN A 506 -13.47 5.97 12.65
CA ASN A 506 -12.18 6.40 13.14
C ASN A 506 -11.16 6.51 11.99
N GLY A 507 -10.53 7.68 11.86
CA GLY A 507 -9.52 7.92 10.84
C GLY A 507 -10.04 8.00 9.40
N VAL A 508 -11.35 8.17 9.15
CA VAL A 508 -11.88 8.38 7.79
C VAL A 508 -12.39 9.81 7.68
N ARG A 509 -11.94 10.54 6.65
CA ARG A 509 -12.34 11.92 6.39
C ARG A 509 -12.66 12.10 4.91
N TYR A 510 -13.65 12.92 4.61
CA TYR A 510 -14.15 13.11 3.25
C TYR A 510 -13.98 14.55 2.76
N PHE A 511 -13.60 14.70 1.50
CA PHE A 511 -13.71 15.91 0.72
C PHE A 511 -14.56 15.61 -0.52
N LEU A 512 -15.87 15.90 -0.45
CA LEU A 512 -16.83 15.55 -1.52
C LEU A 512 -17.37 16.79 -2.22
N MET A 513 -16.83 17.04 -3.41
CA MET A 513 -17.19 18.22 -4.18
C MET A 513 -18.59 18.08 -4.80
N PRO A 514 -19.46 19.11 -4.69
CA PRO A 514 -20.86 19.03 -5.11
C PRO A 514 -21.10 19.59 -6.52
N PHE A 515 -20.13 19.43 -7.43
CA PHE A 515 -20.24 20.03 -8.76
C PHE A 515 -21.28 19.32 -9.63
N PRO A 516 -22.16 20.08 -10.32
CA PRO A 516 -23.11 19.49 -11.24
C PRO A 516 -22.42 18.90 -12.46
N GLN A 517 -21.40 19.54 -13.01
CA GLN A 517 -20.62 18.96 -14.10
C GLN A 517 -19.82 17.74 -13.62
N THR A 518 -19.72 16.73 -14.50
CA THR A 518 -18.87 15.57 -14.21
C THR A 518 -17.41 16.00 -14.11
N LEU A 519 -16.75 15.57 -13.05
CA LEU A 519 -15.32 15.77 -12.84
C LEU A 519 -14.70 14.48 -12.35
N HIS A 520 -13.45 14.24 -12.76
CA HIS A 520 -12.67 13.09 -12.38
C HIS A 520 -11.26 13.54 -12.04
N SER A 521 -10.74 13.11 -10.89
CA SER A 521 -9.35 13.30 -10.48
C SER A 521 -8.92 14.75 -10.28
N THR A 522 -9.58 15.44 -9.35
CA THR A 522 -9.40 16.89 -9.12
C THR A 522 -8.12 17.26 -8.38
N SER A 523 -7.44 16.32 -7.72
CA SER A 523 -6.14 16.59 -7.08
C SER A 523 -5.03 16.88 -8.08
N MET A 524 -5.24 16.55 -9.36
CA MET A 524 -4.34 16.87 -10.47
C MET A 524 -4.49 18.29 -11.01
N ASP A 525 -5.49 19.04 -10.57
CA ASP A 525 -5.80 20.35 -11.14
C ASP A 525 -5.54 21.47 -10.13
N ASP A 526 -4.60 22.37 -10.46
CA ASP A 526 -4.22 23.50 -9.62
C ASP A 526 -5.43 24.36 -9.21
N TYR A 527 -6.41 24.54 -10.09
CA TYR A 527 -7.59 25.36 -9.82
C TYR A 527 -8.48 24.73 -8.75
N TYR A 528 -8.84 23.44 -8.89
CA TYR A 528 -9.65 22.75 -7.90
C TYR A 528 -8.91 22.59 -6.57
N LEU A 529 -7.58 22.41 -6.62
CA LEU A 529 -6.77 22.24 -5.42
C LEU A 529 -6.68 23.54 -4.59
N THR A 530 -6.59 24.70 -5.24
CA THR A 530 -6.20 25.97 -4.59
C THR A 530 -7.31 27.02 -4.52
N GLN A 531 -8.31 26.98 -5.41
CA GLN A 531 -9.26 28.08 -5.57
C GLN A 531 -10.70 27.70 -5.22
N VAL A 532 -11.05 26.41 -5.25
CA VAL A 532 -12.44 26.00 -5.02
C VAL A 532 -12.60 25.42 -3.61
N PRO A 533 -13.19 26.17 -2.67
CA PRO A 533 -13.49 25.64 -1.35
C PRO A 533 -14.71 24.72 -1.40
N VAL A 534 -14.70 23.71 -0.54
CA VAL A 534 -15.88 22.93 -0.15
C VAL A 534 -16.03 23.08 1.35
N ASP A 535 -17.20 23.49 1.82
CA ASP A 535 -17.46 23.81 3.23
C ASP A 535 -16.40 24.77 3.81
N GLY A 536 -16.12 25.82 3.05
CA GLY A 536 -15.21 26.90 3.45
C GLY A 536 -13.72 26.60 3.42
N GLU A 537 -13.29 25.40 3.00
CA GLU A 537 -11.87 25.03 2.96
C GLU A 537 -11.44 24.50 1.58
N THR A 538 -10.24 24.91 1.13
CA THR A 538 -9.63 24.43 -0.11
C THR A 538 -8.99 23.06 0.08
N MET A 539 -8.94 22.28 -1.00
CA MET A 539 -8.42 20.91 -0.95
C MET A 539 -6.95 20.84 -0.53
N ASN A 540 -6.10 21.77 -0.99
CA ASN A 540 -4.70 21.82 -0.54
C ASN A 540 -4.56 22.06 0.97
N SER A 541 -5.37 22.96 1.55
CA SER A 541 -5.40 23.24 2.99
C SER A 541 -5.83 22.00 3.76
N TRP A 542 -6.90 21.36 3.29
CA TRP A 542 -7.45 20.17 3.91
C TRP A 542 -6.48 18.99 3.90
N LEU A 543 -5.84 18.70 2.75
CA LEU A 543 -4.80 17.67 2.65
C LEU A 543 -3.57 18.00 3.52
N GLY A 544 -3.13 19.26 3.54
CA GLY A 544 -2.02 19.71 4.39
C GLY A 544 -2.31 19.55 5.89
N SER A 545 -3.57 19.71 6.29
CA SER A 545 -4.00 19.58 7.69
C SER A 545 -3.78 18.18 8.26
N ALA A 546 -3.74 17.13 7.42
CA ALA A 546 -3.38 15.77 7.86
C ALA A 546 -2.00 15.69 8.54
N PHE A 547 -1.12 16.66 8.29
CA PHE A 547 0.24 16.70 8.84
C PHE A 547 0.52 17.92 9.73
N ILE A 548 -0.32 18.95 9.67
CA ILE A 548 -0.20 20.16 10.50
C ILE A 548 -1.07 20.04 11.75
N ASN A 549 -2.30 19.54 11.61
CA ASN A 549 -3.26 19.35 12.68
C ASN A 549 -4.16 18.12 12.40
N PRO A 550 -3.58 16.90 12.42
CA PRO A 550 -4.26 15.66 12.01
C PRO A 550 -5.58 15.39 12.74
N ASP A 551 -5.66 15.73 14.03
CA ASP A 551 -6.87 15.51 14.83
C ASP A 551 -7.94 16.59 14.63
N GLY A 552 -7.56 17.74 14.05
CA GLY A 552 -8.46 18.82 13.67
C GLY A 552 -9.06 18.67 12.26
N VAL A 553 -8.65 17.66 11.49
CA VAL A 553 -9.23 17.41 10.16
C VAL A 553 -10.69 16.99 10.31
N VAL A 554 -11.58 17.72 9.65
CA VAL A 554 -13.03 17.44 9.56
C VAL A 554 -13.42 17.18 8.12
N ASP A 555 -14.60 16.59 7.92
CA ASP A 555 -15.15 16.40 6.58
C ASP A 555 -15.49 17.74 5.92
N ARG A 556 -15.31 17.81 4.60
CA ARG A 556 -15.70 18.92 3.73
C ARG A 556 -16.66 18.40 2.67
N VAL A 557 -17.95 18.50 2.97
CA VAL A 557 -19.03 17.90 2.17
C VAL A 557 -20.21 18.86 2.13
N GLU A 558 -20.74 19.13 0.94
CA GLU A 558 -21.90 19.98 0.74
C GLU A 558 -22.88 19.36 -0.25
N GLU A 559 -24.14 19.80 -0.27
CA GLU A 559 -25.12 19.36 -1.26
C GLU A 559 -24.96 20.02 -2.64
N GLY A 560 -24.47 21.26 -2.65
CA GLY A 560 -24.44 22.15 -3.81
C GLY A 560 -25.79 22.24 -4.53
N THR A 561 -25.76 22.17 -5.87
CA THR A 561 -26.96 22.28 -6.71
C THR A 561 -27.46 20.94 -7.25
N LEU A 562 -26.89 19.82 -6.80
CA LEU A 562 -27.12 18.49 -7.41
C LEU A 562 -28.59 18.04 -7.33
N VAL A 563 -29.27 18.29 -6.20
CA VAL A 563 -30.69 17.96 -6.01
C VAL A 563 -31.58 18.73 -7.00
N ALA A 564 -31.25 20.00 -7.26
CA ALA A 564 -31.98 20.84 -8.20
C ALA A 564 -31.63 20.52 -9.67
N THR A 565 -30.39 20.12 -9.92
CA THR A 565 -29.87 19.87 -11.28
C THR A 565 -30.32 18.52 -11.83
N TYR A 566 -30.35 17.49 -10.98
CA TYR A 566 -30.62 16.11 -11.38
C TYR A 566 -31.86 15.57 -10.65
N PRO A 567 -33.04 15.56 -11.30
CA PRO A 567 -34.25 14.99 -10.72
C PRO A 567 -34.03 13.54 -10.26
N GLY A 568 -34.34 13.27 -8.98
CA GLY A 568 -34.13 11.95 -8.35
C GLY A 568 -32.89 11.85 -7.47
N VAL A 569 -31.98 12.84 -7.52
CA VAL A 569 -30.92 12.97 -6.51
C VAL A 569 -31.56 13.42 -5.20
N ASN A 570 -31.29 12.68 -4.12
CA ASN A 570 -31.79 12.96 -2.79
C ASN A 570 -30.79 13.81 -2.00
N PRO A 571 -31.24 14.64 -1.04
CA PRO A 571 -30.39 15.20 0.01
C PRO A 571 -29.53 14.12 0.70
N PHE A 572 -28.48 14.52 1.41
CA PHE A 572 -27.71 13.53 2.18
C PHE A 572 -28.63 12.85 3.22
N PRO A 573 -28.54 11.52 3.40
CA PRO A 573 -29.37 10.79 4.36
C PRO A 573 -28.91 10.98 5.82
N CYS A 574 -27.95 11.87 6.08
CA CYS A 574 -27.41 12.21 7.39
C CYS A 574 -27.14 13.72 7.48
N ASN A 575 -26.90 14.21 8.70
CA ASN A 575 -26.45 15.59 8.89
C ASN A 575 -25.04 15.78 8.34
N LEU A 576 -24.85 16.86 7.60
CA LEU A 576 -23.53 17.34 7.19
C LEU A 576 -22.81 18.03 8.36
N PRO A 577 -21.47 18.20 8.28
CA PRO A 577 -20.64 18.84 9.30
C PRO A 577 -21.10 20.24 9.75
#